data_AF-A0A067R897-F1
#
_entry.id   AF-A0A067R897-F1
#
_cell.length_a   1.000
_cell.length_b   1.000
_cell.length_c   1.000
_cell.angle_alpha   90.00
_cell.angle_beta   90.00
_cell.angle_gamma   90.00
#
_symmetry.space_group_name_H-M   'P 1'
#
loop_
_entity.id
_entity.type
_entity.pdbx_description
1 polymer ?
#
loop_
_entity_poly.entity_id
_entity_poly.type
_entity_poly.pdbx_seq_one_letter_code
_entity_poly.pdbx_strand_id
1 'polypeptide(L)'
;MDTGCHELRSKRYISDGLCTTPKPINEVVCAGWCMMPPGQIPGQQSPTFMSKIHWQEWATRQKQKKSGSAIPTPFLISNDTIATLLPQTWRCTDGASKKRRVTLICKDGSRRVYRVKVVRRCKCTNRQEQKLKGKNERTRRRLDRSKKGNA
;
A
#
# COMPACT_ATOMS: atom_id res chain seq x y z
N MET A 1 15.01 13.08 13.64
CA MET A 1 13.58 12.96 13.31
C MET A 1 13.41 11.68 12.51
N ASP A 2 12.68 10.70 13.03
CA ASP A 2 12.48 9.40 12.37
C ASP A 2 11.46 9.53 11.22
N THR A 3 11.93 10.01 10.07
CA THR A 3 11.12 10.14 8.85
C THR A 3 10.94 8.77 8.18
N GLY A 4 9.96 7.99 8.65
CA GLY A 4 9.60 6.70 8.04
C GLY A 4 8.35 6.01 8.62
N CYS A 5 7.97 4.88 8.00
CA CYS A 5 6.94 3.97 8.50
C CYS A 5 7.44 3.31 9.80
N HIS A 6 6.78 3.60 10.93
CA HIS A 6 7.21 3.17 12.25
C HIS A 6 6.25 2.17 12.89
N GLU A 7 6.80 1.33 13.76
CA GLU A 7 6.11 0.27 14.46
C GLU A 7 5.80 0.69 15.89
N LEU A 8 4.54 1.07 16.16
CA LEU A 8 4.11 1.44 17.50
C LEU A 8 3.66 0.19 18.26
N ARG A 9 4.36 -0.18 19.34
CA ARG A 9 3.97 -1.33 20.17
C ARG A 9 2.82 -0.94 21.10
N SER A 10 1.69 -1.62 20.96
CA SER A 10 0.48 -1.39 21.75
C SER A 10 0.09 -2.64 22.54
N LYS A 11 -0.55 -2.42 23.69
CA LYS A 11 -1.24 -3.46 24.46
C LYS A 11 -2.71 -3.11 24.52
N ARG A 12 -3.56 -3.99 24.01
CA ARG A 12 -5.00 -3.72 23.90
C ARG A 12 -5.82 -4.86 24.51
N TYR A 13 -6.88 -4.50 25.23
CA TYR A 13 -7.93 -5.43 25.60
C TYR A 13 -8.97 -5.54 24.48
N ILE A 14 -9.47 -6.75 24.24
CA ILE A 14 -10.51 -6.99 23.23
C ILE A 14 -11.84 -7.16 23.96
N SER A 15 -12.83 -6.39 23.55
CA SER A 15 -14.19 -6.43 24.08
C SER A 15 -15.21 -6.47 22.94
N ASP A 16 -16.33 -7.14 23.16
CA ASP A 16 -17.50 -7.17 22.28
C ASP A 16 -18.70 -6.38 22.86
N GLY A 17 -18.46 -5.63 23.94
CA GLY A 17 -19.45 -4.83 24.67
C GLY A 17 -19.90 -5.48 25.98
N LEU A 18 -20.26 -6.77 25.95
CA LEU A 18 -20.71 -7.54 27.12
C LEU A 18 -19.61 -8.42 27.73
N CYS A 19 -18.58 -8.70 26.94
CA CYS A 19 -17.49 -9.59 27.29
C CYS A 19 -16.15 -8.90 27.01
N THR A 20 -15.16 -9.16 27.86
CA THR A 20 -13.81 -8.57 27.72
C THR A 20 -12.74 -9.65 27.94
N THR A 21 -11.62 -9.52 27.25
CA THR A 21 -10.46 -10.40 27.48
C THR A 21 -9.87 -10.18 28.87
N PRO A 22 -9.55 -11.23 29.63
CA PRO A 22 -8.91 -11.08 30.94
C PRO A 22 -7.46 -10.60 30.85
N LYS A 23 -6.79 -10.84 29.72
CA LYS A 23 -5.40 -10.44 29.47
C LYS A 23 -5.31 -9.59 28.19
N PRO A 24 -4.52 -8.51 28.20
CA PRO A 24 -4.32 -7.69 27.02
C PRO A 24 -3.46 -8.44 26.00
N ILE A 25 -3.64 -8.11 24.72
CA ILE A 25 -2.83 -8.63 23.63
C ILE A 25 -1.78 -7.59 23.24
N ASN A 26 -0.54 -8.05 23.08
CA ASN A 26 0.53 -7.22 22.53
C ASN A 26 0.41 -7.21 21.00
N GLU A 27 0.37 -6.03 20.41
CA GLU A 27 0.30 -5.83 18.97
C GLU A 27 1.20 -4.67 18.51
N VAL A 28 1.44 -4.61 17.21
CA VAL A 28 2.08 -3.46 16.56
C VAL A 28 1.03 -2.69 15.77
N VAL A 29 0.98 -1.38 15.92
CA VAL A 29 0.19 -0.47 15.10
C VAL A 29 1.13 0.21 14.12
N CYS A 30 0.78 0.16 12.83
CA CYS A 30 1.57 0.78 11.77
C CYS A 30 1.16 2.24 11.60
N ALA A 31 2.14 3.14 11.73
CA ALA A 31 1.93 4.57 11.60
C ALA A 31 3.08 5.24 10.84
N GLY A 32 2.87 6.48 10.40
CA GLY A 32 3.85 7.26 9.63
C GLY A 32 3.67 7.14 8.12
N TRP A 33 4.67 7.67 7.41
CA TRP A 33 4.63 7.93 5.97
C TRP A 33 5.76 7.18 5.27
N CYS A 34 5.52 6.73 4.04
CA CYS A 34 6.54 6.08 3.23
C CYS A 34 7.00 7.04 2.15
N MET A 35 8.26 7.46 2.22
CA MET A 35 8.91 8.04 1.05
C MET A 35 9.27 6.91 0.08
N MET A 36 9.17 7.17 -1.22
CA MET A 36 9.57 6.23 -2.26
C MET A 36 10.99 5.70 -1.95
N PRO A 37 11.24 4.39 -1.98
CA PRO A 37 12.59 3.87 -1.80
C PRO A 37 13.49 4.44 -2.91
N PRO A 38 14.70 4.94 -2.59
CA PRO A 38 15.65 5.36 -3.61
C PRO A 38 16.02 4.14 -4.46
N GLY A 39 15.92 4.27 -5.78
CA GLY A 39 16.27 3.20 -6.73
C GLY A 39 15.12 2.69 -7.62
N GLN A 40 13.91 3.23 -7.52
CA GLN A 40 12.81 2.87 -8.41
C GLN A 40 12.19 4.11 -9.05
N ILE A 41 13.01 4.85 -9.79
CA ILE A 41 12.53 5.89 -10.72
C ILE A 41 12.00 5.15 -11.96
N PRO A 42 10.69 5.07 -12.21
CA PRO A 42 10.20 4.55 -13.48
C PRO A 42 10.57 5.56 -14.56
N GLY A 43 11.50 5.18 -15.44
CA GLY A 43 11.81 5.97 -16.63
C GLY A 43 13.20 6.60 -16.69
N GLN A 44 14.16 6.20 -15.86
CA GLN A 44 15.56 6.44 -16.18
C GLN A 44 16.05 5.40 -17.21
N GLN A 45 15.35 5.33 -18.36
CA GLN A 45 15.96 4.77 -19.56
C GLN A 45 17.05 5.76 -19.93
N SER A 46 18.30 5.35 -19.79
CA SER A 46 19.43 6.16 -20.24
C SER A 46 19.23 6.52 -21.72
N PRO A 47 19.60 7.73 -22.16
CA PRO A 47 19.52 8.13 -23.57
C PRO A 47 20.41 7.29 -24.51
N THR A 48 21.12 6.28 -24.00
CA THR A 48 21.97 5.37 -24.76
C THR A 48 21.20 4.22 -25.43
N PHE A 49 19.90 4.02 -25.16
CA PHE A 49 19.08 2.96 -25.78
C PHE A 49 18.07 3.52 -26.79
N MET A 50 18.53 4.35 -27.73
CA MET A 50 17.83 4.55 -29.01
C MET A 50 18.84 4.23 -30.10
N SER A 51 18.62 3.12 -30.82
CA SER A 51 19.47 2.76 -31.96
C SER A 51 19.42 3.88 -33.01
N LYS A 52 20.55 4.13 -33.68
CA LYS A 52 20.73 5.18 -34.71
C LYS A 52 19.63 5.24 -35.76
N ILE A 53 18.98 4.11 -36.07
CA ILE A 53 17.97 3.99 -37.13
C ILE A 53 16.66 4.69 -36.74
N HIS A 54 16.31 4.70 -35.44
CA HIS A 54 15.07 5.33 -34.95
C HIS A 54 15.18 6.87 -34.87
N TRP A 55 16.41 7.42 -34.74
CA TRP A 55 16.62 8.87 -34.63
C TRP A 55 16.28 9.62 -35.93
N GLN A 56 16.58 9.03 -37.08
CA GLN A 56 16.32 9.66 -38.38
C GLN A 56 14.81 9.76 -38.70
N GLU A 57 14.02 8.75 -38.32
CA GLU A 57 12.56 8.74 -38.52
C GLU A 57 11.80 9.67 -37.56
N TRP A 58 12.32 9.92 -36.35
CA TRP A 58 11.76 10.91 -35.43
C TRP A 58 12.02 12.34 -35.92
N ALA A 59 13.23 12.62 -36.42
CA ALA A 59 13.62 13.94 -36.88
C ALA A 59 12.84 14.40 -38.13
N THR A 60 12.51 13.49 -39.05
CA THR A 60 11.69 13.81 -40.24
C THR A 60 10.22 14.08 -39.88
N ARG A 61 9.72 13.50 -38.79
CA ARG A 61 8.33 13.71 -38.31
C ARG A 61 8.11 15.11 -37.70
N GLN A 62 9.16 15.76 -37.20
CA GLN A 62 9.06 17.10 -36.58
C GLN A 62 9.04 18.25 -37.61
N LYS A 63 9.49 18.04 -38.85
CA LYS A 63 9.47 19.09 -39.90
C LYS A 63 8.06 19.49 -40.36
N GLN A 64 7.02 18.73 -40.02
CA GLN A 64 5.63 18.99 -40.42
C GLN A 64 4.79 19.74 -39.36
N LYS A 65 5.32 20.01 -38.16
CA LYS A 65 4.57 20.66 -37.05
C LYS A 65 5.07 22.08 -36.73
N LYS A 66 5.49 22.82 -37.75
CA LYS A 66 5.96 24.21 -37.64
C LYS A 66 4.94 25.19 -38.23
N SER A 67 3.76 25.27 -37.64
CA SER A 67 2.91 26.47 -37.69
C SER A 67 1.91 26.44 -36.52
N GLY A 68 1.88 27.53 -35.76
CA GLY A 68 1.00 27.69 -34.60
C GLY A 68 1.74 28.02 -33.31
N SER A 69 2.36 29.20 -33.25
CA SER A 69 2.80 29.79 -31.98
C SER A 69 1.57 30.27 -31.22
N ALA A 70 1.29 29.64 -30.08
CA ALA A 70 0.57 30.27 -28.98
C ALA A 70 1.42 30.00 -27.73
N ILE A 71 2.06 31.04 -27.24
CA ILE A 71 2.86 31.05 -26.02
C ILE A 71 1.86 30.95 -24.85
N PRO A 72 1.82 29.87 -24.04
CA PRO A 72 1.15 29.94 -22.77
C PRO A 72 2.07 30.69 -21.80
N THR A 73 1.57 31.79 -21.25
CA THR A 73 2.16 32.55 -20.14
C THR A 73 2.69 31.62 -19.04
N PRO A 74 3.85 31.90 -18.41
CA PRO A 74 4.38 31.05 -17.35
C PRO A 74 3.47 31.16 -16.12
N PHE A 75 2.60 30.15 -15.94
CA PHE A 75 1.99 29.90 -14.64
C PHE A 75 3.13 29.59 -13.67
N LEU A 76 3.34 30.48 -12.71
CA LEU A 76 4.11 30.20 -11.50
C LEU A 76 3.37 29.09 -10.75
N ILE A 77 3.67 27.83 -11.07
CA ILE A 77 3.23 26.69 -10.28
C ILE A 77 4.09 26.70 -9.02
N SER A 78 3.52 27.22 -7.93
CA SER A 78 4.06 27.09 -6.58
C SER A 78 4.46 25.64 -6.30
N ASN A 79 5.64 25.46 -5.67
CA ASN A 79 6.19 24.14 -5.32
C ASN A 79 5.25 23.31 -4.41
N ASP A 80 4.29 23.97 -3.76
CA ASP A 80 3.28 23.35 -2.89
C ASP A 80 2.27 22.47 -3.66
N THR A 81 2.04 22.72 -4.95
CA THR A 81 1.06 21.96 -5.75
C THR A 81 1.62 20.62 -6.26
N ILE A 82 2.95 20.45 -6.27
CA ILE A 82 3.61 19.20 -6.68
C ILE A 82 3.36 18.09 -5.64
N ALA A 83 3.33 18.44 -4.35
CA ALA A 83 3.10 17.49 -3.27
C ALA A 83 1.68 16.89 -3.28
N THR A 84 0.70 17.58 -3.87
CA THR A 84 -0.70 17.11 -3.96
C THR A 84 -0.96 16.23 -5.19
N LEU A 85 -0.13 16.35 -6.23
CA LEU A 85 -0.29 15.63 -7.51
C LEU A 85 0.57 14.38 -7.64
N LEU A 86 1.57 14.17 -6.78
CA LEU A 86 2.19 12.85 -6.67
C LEU A 86 1.24 11.94 -5.89
N PRO A 87 0.57 10.96 -6.53
CA PRO A 87 -0.15 9.95 -5.77
C PRO A 87 0.83 9.37 -4.77
N GLN A 88 0.47 9.33 -3.49
CA GLN A 88 1.19 8.54 -2.51
C GLN A 88 1.08 7.07 -2.92
N THR A 89 1.96 6.68 -3.84
CA THR A 89 2.02 5.35 -4.43
C THR A 89 2.38 4.36 -3.34
N TRP A 90 3.17 4.80 -2.36
CA TRP A 90 3.61 4.02 -1.21
C TRP A 90 2.78 4.33 0.04
N ARG A 91 2.36 3.27 0.74
CA ARG A 91 1.62 3.36 2.00
C ARG A 91 2.20 2.41 3.05
N CYS A 92 2.31 2.90 4.29
CA CYS A 92 2.67 2.10 5.46
C CYS A 92 1.48 1.21 5.82
N THR A 93 1.68 -0.11 5.75
CA THR A 93 0.61 -1.11 5.97
C THR A 93 1.10 -2.31 6.74
N ASP A 94 0.16 -3.08 7.28
CA ASP A 94 0.44 -4.35 7.96
C ASP A 94 1.33 -5.28 7.10
N GLY A 95 2.50 -5.60 7.62
CA GLY A 95 3.44 -6.54 7.03
C GLY A 95 3.17 -7.97 7.50
N ALA A 96 3.90 -8.38 8.54
CA ALA A 96 3.74 -9.68 9.15
C ALA A 96 2.58 -9.64 10.14
N SER A 97 1.57 -10.50 9.96
CA SER A 97 0.45 -10.61 10.89
C SER A 97 0.12 -12.07 11.19
N LYS A 98 -0.33 -12.33 12.42
CA LYS A 98 -0.65 -13.68 12.91
C LYS A 98 -2.05 -13.67 13.53
N LYS A 99 -2.87 -14.65 13.17
CA LYS A 99 -4.15 -14.87 13.86
C LYS A 99 -3.87 -15.45 15.25
N ARG A 100 -4.31 -14.77 16.30
CA ARG A 100 -4.26 -15.23 17.69
C ARG A 100 -5.65 -15.58 18.17
N ARG A 101 -5.75 -16.68 18.91
CA ARG A 101 -6.99 -17.09 19.58
C ARG A 101 -7.06 -16.38 20.93
N VAL A 102 -8.14 -15.65 21.18
CA VAL A 102 -8.39 -14.92 22.42
C VAL A 102 -9.70 -15.38 23.03
N THR A 103 -9.73 -15.50 24.34
CA THR A 103 -10.94 -15.87 25.10
C THR A 103 -11.44 -14.63 25.82
N LEU A 104 -12.72 -14.32 25.65
CA LEU A 104 -13.44 -13.25 26.33
C LEU A 104 -14.27 -13.86 27.44
N ILE A 105 -14.36 -13.15 28.55
CA ILE A 105 -15.21 -13.50 29.69
C ILE A 105 -16.36 -12.49 29.70
N CYS A 106 -17.58 -13.01 29.69
CA CYS A 106 -18.81 -12.23 29.68
C CYS A 106 -19.31 -12.00 31.11
N LYS A 107 -20.17 -10.99 31.28
CA LYS A 107 -20.79 -10.69 32.58
C LYS A 107 -21.66 -11.84 33.13
N ASP A 108 -22.25 -12.64 32.24
CA ASP A 108 -23.03 -13.85 32.57
C ASP A 108 -22.16 -15.07 32.93
N GLY A 109 -20.83 -14.90 32.98
CA GLY A 109 -19.88 -16.00 33.24
C GLY A 109 -19.58 -16.86 32.01
N SER A 110 -20.26 -16.64 30.87
CA SER A 110 -19.99 -17.37 29.64
C SER A 110 -18.63 -16.98 29.05
N ARG A 111 -18.07 -17.88 28.23
CA ARG A 111 -16.77 -17.69 27.58
C ARG A 111 -16.92 -17.74 26.07
N ARG A 112 -16.42 -16.71 25.39
CA ARG A 112 -16.42 -16.64 23.92
C ARG A 112 -15.00 -16.66 23.39
N VAL A 113 -14.77 -17.33 22.28
CA VAL A 113 -13.43 -17.49 21.71
C VAL A 113 -13.39 -16.91 20.31
N TYR A 114 -12.50 -15.92 20.11
CA TYR A 114 -12.34 -15.23 18.83
C TYR A 114 -10.93 -15.42 18.26
N ARG A 115 -10.80 -15.24 16.94
CA ARG A 115 -9.52 -15.25 16.23
C ARG A 115 -9.21 -13.85 15.72
N VAL A 116 -8.41 -13.11 16.48
CA VAL A 116 -8.04 -11.72 16.16
C VAL A 116 -6.74 -11.70 15.37
N LYS A 117 -6.64 -10.81 14.37
CA LYS A 117 -5.41 -10.57 13.62
C LYS A 117 -4.50 -9.67 14.44
N VAL A 118 -3.29 -10.14 14.73
CA VAL A 118 -2.27 -9.37 15.45
C VAL A 118 -1.14 -9.04 14.50
N VAL A 119 -0.89 -7.75 14.30
CA VAL A 119 0.22 -7.27 13.48
C VAL A 119 1.51 -7.33 14.30
N ARG A 120 2.59 -7.79 13.68
CA ARG A 120 3.92 -7.93 14.31
C ARG A 120 4.97 -7.04 13.66
N ARG A 121 4.78 -6.68 12.40
CA ARG A 121 5.69 -5.82 11.64
C ARG A 121 4.93 -4.99 10.61
N CYS A 122 5.46 -3.82 10.29
CA CYS A 122 4.93 -2.90 9.30
C CYS A 122 5.78 -2.91 8.02
N LYS A 123 5.18 -2.53 6.89
CA LYS A 123 5.90 -2.40 5.63
C LYS A 123 5.30 -1.32 4.73
N CYS A 124 6.17 -0.68 3.97
CA CYS A 124 5.77 0.18 2.86
C CYS A 124 5.37 -0.68 1.66
N THR A 125 4.17 -0.45 1.12
CA THR A 125 3.68 -1.17 -0.07
C THR A 125 3.15 -0.20 -1.11
N ASN A 126 3.31 -0.55 -2.38
CA ASN A 126 2.78 0.24 -3.47
C ASN A 126 1.28 -0.07 -3.71
N ARG A 127 0.49 0.94 -4.12
CA ARG A 127 -0.94 0.82 -4.46
C ARG A 127 -1.22 -0.29 -5.49
N GLN A 128 -0.32 -0.53 -6.43
CA GLN A 128 -0.46 -1.62 -7.42
C GLN A 128 -0.32 -3.01 -6.76
N GLU A 129 0.63 -3.20 -5.84
CA GLU A 129 0.80 -4.44 -5.09
C GLU A 129 -0.42 -4.77 -4.22
N GLN A 130 -1.09 -3.74 -3.68
CA GLN A 130 -2.30 -3.92 -2.89
C GLN A 130 -3.47 -4.47 -3.73
N LYS A 131 -3.63 -3.98 -4.97
CA LYS A 131 -4.65 -4.51 -5.91
C LYS A 131 -4.39 -5.99 -6.21
N LEU A 132 -3.13 -6.38 -6.41
CA LEU A 132 -2.76 -7.77 -6.67
C LEU A 132 -3.01 -8.68 -5.47
N LYS A 133 -2.65 -8.25 -4.25
CA LYS A 133 -2.97 -9.00 -3.02
C LYS A 133 -4.47 -9.21 -2.86
N GLY A 134 -5.27 -8.17 -3.11
CA GLY A 134 -6.74 -8.26 -3.05
C GLY A 134 -7.33 -9.24 -4.07
N LYS A 135 -6.79 -9.28 -5.30
CA LYS A 135 -7.20 -10.27 -6.32
C LYS A 135 -6.85 -11.68 -5.86
N ASN A 136 -5.61 -11.92 -5.42
CA ASN A 136 -5.13 -13.23 -5.01
C ASN A 136 -5.93 -13.80 -3.82
N GLU A 137 -6.29 -12.94 -2.85
CA GLU A 137 -7.09 -13.39 -1.71
C GLU A 137 -8.53 -13.76 -2.11
N ARG A 138 -9.14 -13.04 -3.05
CA ARG A 138 -10.44 -13.45 -3.62
C ARG A 138 -10.35 -14.78 -4.35
N THR A 139 -9.30 -14.99 -5.14
CA THR A 139 -9.08 -16.26 -5.85
C THR A 139 -8.91 -17.42 -4.87
N ARG A 140 -8.13 -17.25 -3.80
CA ARG A 140 -8.00 -18.26 -2.74
C ARG A 140 -9.33 -18.58 -2.08
N ARG A 141 -10.13 -17.57 -1.70
CA ARG A 141 -11.46 -17.80 -1.11
C ARG A 141 -12.41 -18.54 -2.07
N ARG A 142 -12.33 -18.29 -3.38
CA ARG A 142 -13.09 -19.03 -4.39
C ARG A 142 -12.65 -20.50 -4.44
N LEU A 143 -11.34 -20.76 -4.45
CA LEU A 143 -10.79 -22.11 -4.46
C LEU A 143 -11.21 -22.90 -3.19
N ASP A 144 -11.12 -22.27 -2.03
CA ASP A 144 -11.53 -22.85 -0.75
C ASP A 144 -13.03 -23.18 -0.73
N ARG A 145 -13.88 -22.31 -1.33
CA ARG A 145 -15.32 -22.55 -1.45
C ARG A 145 -15.64 -23.69 -2.43
N SER A 146 -14.92 -23.78 -3.55
CA SER A 146 -15.11 -24.83 -4.55
C SER A 146 -14.75 -26.22 -4.01
N LYS A 147 -13.70 -26.32 -3.17
CA LYS A 147 -13.34 -27.58 -2.49
C LYS A 147 -14.38 -28.04 -1.48
N LYS A 148 -15.16 -27.12 -0.91
CA LYS A 148 -16.16 -27.42 0.12
C LYS A 148 -17.53 -27.83 -0.45
N GLY A 149 -17.76 -27.63 -1.76
CA GLY A 149 -18.97 -28.08 -2.46
C GLY A 149 -18.81 -29.43 -3.18
N ASN A 150 -17.60 -29.98 -3.22
CA ASN A 150 -17.29 -31.30 -3.81
C ASN A 150 -17.01 -32.37 -2.72
N ALA A 151 -17.52 -32.17 -1.51
CA ALA A 151 -17.43 -33.09 -0.37
C ALA A 151 -18.82 -33.29 0.22
#